data_AF-A0A0N4UH75-F1
#
_entry.id   AF-A0A0N4UH75-F1
#
_cell.length_a   1.000
_cell.length_b   1.000
_cell.length_c   1.000
_cell.angle_alpha   90.00
_cell.angle_beta   90.00
_cell.angle_gamma   90.00
#
_symmetry.space_group_name_H-M   'P 1'
#
loop_
_entity.id
_entity.type
_entity.pdbx_description
1 polymer ?
#
loop_
_entity_poly.entity_id
_entity_poly.type
_entity_poly.pdbx_seq_one_letter_code
_entity_poly.pdbx_strand_id
1 'polypeptide(L)'
;MSADNELNVDQLITRLLEVRGCRPGKTVQMSESEIRALCYKSREIFITQPILLELEAPLKICGDIHGQYNDLLRLFEYGGFPPEANYLFLGDYVDRGKQSLETICLLLAYKVKYPENFFLLRGNHECASINRIYGFYDECKRRFSIKLWKTFTDCFNCLPIAALIDEKIFCCHGGLSPDLQNMEQIRRIMRPTDVPDTGQILHWLESSRLESIGVPNLYDYGVFVFEQVIIVIVILNFRSVKELSLELDGFSHLDGCARKDGLLCDLLWSDPDKDVQGWGENDRGVSFTFGPDVVAKFLNRHDLDLICRAHQVLEHRFKYLQSTFISSMMAWSSTGDISIKYLPYQLSMVVYVPTMVVTGNGE
;
A
#
# COMPACT_ATOMS: atom_id res chain seq x y z
N MET A 1 -40.88 6.50 1.14
CA MET A 1 -39.45 6.47 0.78
C MET A 1 -38.69 6.48 2.09
N SER A 2 -37.73 5.57 2.30
CA SER A 2 -37.00 5.49 3.57
C SER A 2 -36.31 6.81 3.85
N ALA A 3 -36.36 7.29 5.09
CA ALA A 3 -35.60 8.48 5.48
C ALA A 3 -34.13 8.26 5.13
N ASP A 4 -33.56 9.16 4.34
CA ASP A 4 -32.11 9.25 4.20
C ASP A 4 -31.57 9.64 5.58
N ASN A 5 -31.05 8.64 6.29
CA ASN A 5 -30.21 8.88 7.45
C ASN A 5 -28.90 9.46 6.91
N GLU A 6 -28.89 10.78 6.76
CA GLU A 6 -27.74 11.58 6.38
C GLU A 6 -26.53 11.17 7.25
N LEU A 7 -25.39 10.90 6.60
CA LEU A 7 -24.22 10.36 7.26
C LEU A 7 -23.63 11.39 8.23
N ASN A 8 -23.94 11.24 9.52
CA ASN A 8 -23.29 12.02 10.57
C ASN A 8 -21.87 11.47 10.83
N VAL A 9 -20.93 11.90 9.98
CA VAL A 9 -19.53 11.46 10.02
C VAL A 9 -18.85 11.82 11.35
N ASP A 10 -19.22 12.94 11.98
CA ASP A 10 -18.68 13.36 13.27
C ASP A 10 -19.10 12.43 14.42
N GLN A 11 -20.38 12.03 14.45
CA GLN A 11 -20.89 11.08 15.44
C GLN A 11 -20.34 9.66 15.22
N LEU A 12 -20.02 9.30 13.97
CA LEU A 12 -19.35 8.04 13.65
C LEU A 12 -17.88 8.05 14.13
N ILE A 13 -17.11 9.09 13.79
CA ILE A 13 -15.72 9.25 14.26
C ILE A 13 -15.68 9.27 15.79
N THR A 14 -16.60 9.97 16.45
CA THR A 14 -16.67 10.02 17.92
C THR A 14 -16.78 8.60 18.52
N ARG A 15 -17.76 7.79 18.08
CA ARG A 15 -17.93 6.40 18.54
C ARG A 15 -16.75 5.49 18.22
N LEU A 16 -16.10 5.70 17.07
CA LEU A 16 -14.89 4.98 16.70
C LEU A 16 -13.73 5.31 17.66
N LEU A 17 -13.54 6.59 18.00
CA LEU A 17 -12.47 7.04 18.90
C LEU A 17 -12.75 6.80 20.41
N GLU A 18 -13.98 6.50 20.81
CA GLU A 18 -14.37 6.19 22.19
C GLU A 18 -13.69 4.92 22.74
N VAL A 19 -13.23 4.00 21.89
CA VAL A 19 -12.62 2.74 22.35
C VAL A 19 -11.12 2.82 22.64
N ARG A 20 -10.45 3.97 22.42
CA ARG A 20 -9.01 4.17 22.67
C ARG A 20 -8.55 3.74 24.07
N GLY A 21 -9.34 4.06 25.11
CA GLY A 21 -9.07 3.67 26.50
C GLY A 21 -9.65 2.30 26.91
N CYS A 22 -10.26 1.55 25.99
CA CYS A 22 -10.88 0.27 26.30
C CYS A 22 -9.91 -0.91 26.12
N ARG A 23 -10.30 -2.09 26.61
CA ARG A 23 -9.54 -3.32 26.35
C ARG A 23 -9.47 -3.58 24.83
N PRO A 24 -8.29 -3.86 24.25
CA PRO A 24 -8.15 -4.19 22.83
C PRO A 24 -9.10 -5.30 22.38
N GLY A 25 -9.68 -5.16 21.19
CA GLY A 25 -10.72 -6.05 20.67
C GLY A 25 -12.16 -5.61 20.99
N LYS A 26 -12.39 -4.53 21.72
CA LYS A 26 -13.74 -3.95 21.89
C LYS A 26 -14.26 -3.46 20.54
N THR A 27 -15.39 -4.02 20.10
CA THR A 27 -16.06 -3.62 18.86
C THR A 27 -16.83 -2.31 19.03
N VAL A 28 -16.92 -1.54 17.96
CA VAL A 28 -17.71 -0.30 17.88
C VAL A 28 -19.09 -0.60 17.31
N GLN A 29 -20.13 -0.01 17.90
CA GLN A 29 -21.51 -0.14 17.42
C GLN A 29 -21.77 0.82 16.27
N MET A 30 -21.97 0.25 15.09
CA MET A 30 -22.25 0.95 13.82
C MET A 30 -23.44 0.27 13.15
N SER A 31 -24.29 1.03 12.45
CA SER A 31 -25.42 0.45 11.72
C SER A 31 -25.02 0.07 10.28
N GLU A 32 -25.65 -0.97 9.70
CA GLU A 32 -25.36 -1.35 8.30
C GLU A 32 -25.69 -0.22 7.31
N SER A 33 -26.72 0.60 7.61
CA SER A 33 -27.07 1.81 6.87
C SER A 33 -25.97 2.87 6.89
N GLU A 34 -25.34 3.07 8.05
CA GLU A 34 -24.29 4.07 8.26
C GLU A 34 -22.98 3.67 7.57
N ILE A 35 -22.57 2.41 7.69
CA ILE A 35 -21.40 1.89 6.97
C ILE A 35 -21.62 1.95 5.45
N ARG A 36 -22.84 1.64 4.99
CA ARG A 36 -23.20 1.76 3.56
C ARG A 36 -23.13 3.20 3.06
N ALA A 37 -23.70 4.15 3.81
CA ALA A 37 -23.65 5.57 3.46
C ALA A 37 -22.20 6.08 3.44
N LEU A 38 -21.37 5.62 4.38
CA LEU A 38 -19.94 5.90 4.40
C LEU A 38 -19.23 5.41 3.13
N CYS A 39 -19.42 4.15 2.75
CA CYS A 39 -18.83 3.57 1.54
C CYS A 39 -19.27 4.29 0.26
N TYR A 40 -20.53 4.72 0.17
CA TYR A 40 -21.00 5.51 -0.97
C TYR A 40 -20.36 6.91 -1.00
N LYS A 41 -20.29 7.60 0.14
CA LYS A 41 -19.71 8.95 0.21
C LYS A 41 -18.20 8.97 -0.03
N SER A 42 -17.45 8.01 0.49
CA SER A 42 -16.02 7.88 0.19
C SER A 42 -15.78 7.49 -1.28
N ARG A 43 -16.61 6.61 -1.84
CA ARG A 43 -16.55 6.23 -3.27
C ARG A 43 -16.76 7.42 -4.20
N GLU A 44 -17.71 8.32 -3.90
CA GLU A 44 -17.87 9.57 -4.64
C GLU A 44 -16.57 10.39 -4.65
N ILE A 45 -15.98 10.61 -3.46
CA ILE A 45 -14.74 11.38 -3.30
C ILE A 45 -13.58 10.74 -4.08
N PHE A 46 -13.40 9.42 -3.97
CA PHE A 46 -12.34 8.73 -4.70
C PHE A 46 -12.49 8.85 -6.22
N ILE A 47 -13.71 8.80 -6.75
CA ILE A 47 -13.97 8.99 -8.19
C ILE A 47 -13.69 10.45 -8.63
N THR A 48 -13.97 11.44 -7.78
CA THR A 48 -13.68 12.85 -8.10
C THR A 48 -12.19 13.20 -8.04
N GLN A 49 -11.40 12.51 -7.23
CA GLN A 49 -9.96 12.72 -7.14
C GLN A 49 -9.19 11.85 -8.16
N PRO A 50 -7.97 12.24 -8.60
CA PRO A 50 -7.16 11.45 -9.52
C PRO A 50 -6.86 10.02 -9.03
N ILE A 51 -6.60 9.10 -9.96
CA ILE A 51 -6.18 7.72 -9.62
C ILE A 51 -4.68 7.61 -9.26
N LEU A 52 -3.87 8.50 -9.85
CA LEU A 52 -2.54 8.86 -9.39
C LEU A 52 -2.69 10.19 -8.67
N LEU A 53 -2.68 10.19 -7.34
CA LEU A 53 -2.80 11.41 -6.54
C LEU A 53 -1.54 12.27 -6.70
N GLU A 54 -1.71 13.58 -6.72
CA GLU A 54 -0.60 14.56 -6.70
C GLU A 54 -0.75 15.33 -5.38
N LEU A 55 0.26 15.22 -4.50
CA LEU A 55 0.17 15.60 -3.09
C LEU A 55 1.36 16.50 -2.68
N GLU A 56 1.16 17.33 -1.65
CA GLU A 56 2.18 18.24 -1.13
C GLU A 56 2.57 17.91 0.32
N ALA A 57 3.85 18.08 0.66
CA ALA A 57 4.32 17.97 2.04
C ALA A 57 3.98 19.23 2.88
N PRO A 58 3.61 19.09 4.18
CA PRO A 58 3.95 17.95 5.02
C PRO A 58 2.84 16.91 5.13
N LEU A 59 3.20 15.63 5.09
CA LEU A 59 2.28 14.52 5.32
C LEU A 59 2.97 13.29 5.94
N LYS A 60 2.15 12.39 6.50
CA LYS A 60 2.56 11.14 7.15
C LYS A 60 2.13 9.95 6.29
N ILE A 61 3.10 9.24 5.72
CA ILE A 61 2.86 8.04 4.91
C ILE A 61 2.81 6.82 5.85
N CYS A 62 1.82 5.94 5.69
CA CYS A 62 1.60 4.77 6.54
C CYS A 62 1.46 3.49 5.68
N GLY A 63 2.11 2.41 6.10
CA GLY A 63 1.98 1.08 5.47
C GLY A 63 0.71 0.32 5.88
N ASP A 64 0.70 -1.00 5.63
CA ASP A 64 -0.42 -1.90 5.90
C ASP A 64 -0.91 -1.82 7.37
N ILE A 65 -2.21 -1.99 7.57
CA ILE A 65 -2.86 -1.96 8.88
C ILE A 65 -3.56 -3.28 9.22
N HIS A 66 -4.02 -4.05 8.23
CA HIS A 66 -4.59 -5.40 8.39
C HIS A 66 -5.54 -5.57 9.59
N GLY A 67 -6.54 -4.68 9.71
CA GLY A 67 -7.53 -4.76 10.79
C GLY A 67 -6.99 -4.64 12.23
N GLN A 68 -5.76 -4.14 12.42
CA GLN A 68 -5.12 -3.92 13.72
C GLN A 68 -5.56 -2.58 14.32
N TYR A 69 -6.87 -2.46 14.59
CA TYR A 69 -7.52 -1.19 14.88
C TYR A 69 -6.93 -0.41 16.06
N ASN A 70 -6.51 -1.09 17.12
CA ASN A 70 -5.91 -0.44 18.29
C ASN A 70 -4.53 0.16 17.97
N ASP A 71 -3.81 -0.40 16.99
CA ASP A 71 -2.51 0.09 16.53
C ASP A 71 -2.67 1.24 15.53
N LEU A 72 -3.74 1.24 14.72
CA LEU A 72 -4.17 2.44 13.99
C LEU A 72 -4.51 3.61 14.93
N LEU A 73 -5.22 3.35 16.03
CA LEU A 73 -5.53 4.37 17.02
C LEU A 73 -4.26 4.94 17.67
N ARG A 74 -3.31 4.07 18.06
CA ARG A 74 -1.98 4.48 18.57
C ARG A 74 -1.18 5.27 17.54
N LEU A 75 -1.22 4.88 16.26
CA LEU A 75 -0.57 5.60 15.16
C LEU A 75 -1.07 7.05 15.07
N PHE A 76 -2.36 7.29 15.26
CA PHE A 76 -2.90 8.65 15.34
C PHE A 76 -2.57 9.35 16.68
N GLU A 77 -2.49 8.65 17.80
CA GLU A 77 -2.05 9.23 19.09
C GLU A 77 -0.61 9.77 19.04
N TYR A 78 0.30 9.06 18.39
CA TYR A 78 1.69 9.51 18.19
C TYR A 78 1.86 10.45 16.98
N GLY A 79 1.01 10.30 15.96
CA GLY A 79 1.10 11.05 14.72
C GLY A 79 0.38 12.40 14.74
N GLY A 80 -0.61 12.59 15.61
CA GLY A 80 -1.60 13.67 15.55
C GLY A 80 -2.87 13.16 14.85
N PHE A 81 -4.04 13.42 15.44
CA PHE A 81 -5.30 12.97 14.85
C PHE A 81 -5.71 13.88 13.69
N PRO A 82 -6.25 13.37 12.56
CA PRO A 82 -6.74 14.24 11.48
C PRO A 82 -7.73 15.30 12.01
N PRO A 83 -7.51 16.60 11.75
CA PRO A 83 -6.65 17.18 10.71
C PRO A 83 -5.33 17.78 11.25
N GLU A 84 -4.87 17.43 12.46
CA GLU A 84 -3.61 17.90 13.05
C GLU A 84 -2.38 17.53 12.20
N ALA A 85 -2.50 16.48 11.39
CA ALA A 85 -1.55 16.11 10.35
C ALA A 85 -2.25 15.55 9.11
N ASN A 86 -1.65 15.77 7.95
CA ASN A 86 -2.04 15.12 6.70
C ASN A 86 -1.55 13.67 6.68
N TYR A 87 -2.31 12.77 6.06
CA TYR A 87 -1.99 11.34 5.98
C TYR A 87 -2.14 10.76 4.58
N LEU A 88 -1.22 9.88 4.20
CA LEU A 88 -1.34 8.97 3.06
C LEU A 88 -1.18 7.54 3.59
N PHE A 89 -2.17 6.67 3.38
CA PHE A 89 -1.99 5.24 3.62
C PHE A 89 -1.78 4.49 2.31
N LEU A 90 -0.89 3.49 2.34
CA LEU A 90 -0.45 2.73 1.17
C LEU A 90 -1.27 1.44 0.92
N GLY A 91 -2.47 1.31 1.47
CA GLY A 91 -3.31 0.12 1.30
C GLY A 91 -3.31 -0.88 2.47
N ASP A 92 -3.92 -2.04 2.23
CA ASP A 92 -4.03 -3.20 3.13
C ASP A 92 -4.61 -2.84 4.50
N TYR A 93 -5.85 -2.36 4.47
CA TYR A 93 -6.63 -1.94 5.63
C TYR A 93 -7.33 -3.11 6.32
N VAL A 94 -7.69 -4.13 5.54
CA VAL A 94 -8.52 -5.25 5.94
C VAL A 94 -7.75 -6.57 5.96
N ASP A 95 -8.45 -7.65 6.35
CA ASP A 95 -7.92 -9.01 6.50
C ASP A 95 -6.89 -9.20 7.61
N ARG A 96 -6.57 -10.47 7.90
CA ARG A 96 -5.58 -10.99 8.87
C ARG A 96 -5.85 -10.63 10.33
N GLY A 97 -6.12 -9.37 10.66
CA GLY A 97 -6.48 -8.89 12.00
C GLY A 97 -7.95 -9.12 12.37
N LYS A 98 -8.33 -8.55 13.52
CA LYS A 98 -9.60 -8.87 14.22
C LYS A 98 -10.69 -7.80 14.11
N GLN A 99 -10.32 -6.59 13.65
CA GLN A 99 -11.16 -5.39 13.65
C GLN A 99 -11.02 -4.64 12.32
N SER A 100 -11.16 -5.37 11.19
CA SER A 100 -11.06 -4.80 9.85
C SER A 100 -12.16 -3.77 9.62
N LEU A 101 -13.38 -4.03 10.11
CA LEU A 101 -14.51 -3.13 9.96
C LEU A 101 -14.28 -1.80 10.68
N GLU A 102 -13.86 -1.77 11.94
CA GLU A 102 -13.52 -0.52 12.63
C GLU A 102 -12.37 0.22 11.94
N THR A 103 -11.35 -0.51 11.48
CA THR A 103 -10.19 0.03 10.76
C THR A 103 -10.63 0.78 9.51
N ILE A 104 -11.29 0.10 8.57
CA ILE A 104 -11.72 0.72 7.32
C ILE A 104 -12.79 1.80 7.56
N CYS A 105 -13.70 1.63 8.51
CA CYS A 105 -14.69 2.65 8.81
C CYS A 105 -14.06 3.94 9.36
N LEU A 106 -13.01 3.88 10.19
CA LEU A 106 -12.32 5.08 10.65
C LEU A 106 -11.55 5.77 9.50
N LEU A 107 -10.85 5.00 8.68
CA LEU A 107 -10.11 5.52 7.53
C LEU A 107 -11.05 6.19 6.51
N LEU A 108 -12.15 5.53 6.14
CA LEU A 108 -13.14 6.13 5.24
C LEU A 108 -13.85 7.34 5.87
N ALA A 109 -14.10 7.34 7.18
CA ALA A 109 -14.72 8.49 7.85
C ALA A 109 -13.80 9.71 7.86
N TYR A 110 -12.49 9.53 8.09
CA TYR A 110 -11.52 10.61 7.90
C TYR A 110 -11.40 11.04 6.44
N LYS A 111 -11.48 10.12 5.47
CA LYS A 111 -11.52 10.49 4.05
C LYS A 111 -12.73 11.35 3.69
N VAL A 112 -13.90 11.04 4.24
CA VAL A 112 -15.14 11.83 4.04
C VAL A 112 -15.06 13.18 4.73
N LYS A 113 -14.47 13.26 5.93
CA LYS A 113 -14.38 14.50 6.71
C LYS A 113 -13.28 15.45 6.25
N TYR A 114 -12.15 14.92 5.77
CA TYR A 114 -10.96 15.67 5.40
C TYR A 114 -10.41 15.22 4.02
N PRO A 115 -11.20 15.37 2.93
CA PRO A 115 -10.88 14.80 1.62
C PRO A 115 -9.55 15.27 1.03
N GLU A 116 -9.10 16.48 1.37
CA GLU A 116 -7.85 17.09 0.87
C GLU A 116 -6.67 17.00 1.86
N ASN A 117 -6.85 16.32 3.00
CA ASN A 117 -5.80 16.12 4.01
C ASN A 117 -5.57 14.63 4.34
N PHE A 118 -6.49 13.76 3.93
CA PHE A 118 -6.47 12.34 4.25
C PHE A 118 -6.61 11.51 2.98
N PHE A 119 -5.63 10.66 2.69
CA PHE A 119 -5.50 9.94 1.43
C PHE A 119 -5.28 8.45 1.68
N LEU A 120 -5.92 7.62 0.86
CA LEU A 120 -5.94 6.17 0.97
C LEU A 120 -5.68 5.60 -0.43
N LEU A 121 -4.57 4.91 -0.61
CA LEU A 121 -4.32 4.11 -1.81
C LEU A 121 -5.02 2.75 -1.72
N ARG A 122 -4.96 1.96 -2.78
CA ARG A 122 -5.39 0.56 -2.81
C ARG A 122 -4.22 -0.34 -2.45
N GLY A 123 -4.42 -1.32 -1.55
CA GLY A 123 -3.54 -2.47 -1.39
C GLY A 123 -4.10 -3.71 -2.12
N ASN A 124 -3.36 -4.81 -2.12
CA ASN A 124 -3.84 -6.04 -2.76
C ASN A 124 -4.98 -6.70 -1.96
N HIS A 125 -5.09 -6.43 -0.65
CA HIS A 125 -6.22 -6.87 0.17
C HIS A 125 -7.50 -6.02 -0.05
N GLU A 126 -7.42 -4.87 -0.71
CA GLU A 126 -8.59 -4.15 -1.24
C GLU A 126 -9.09 -4.73 -2.59
N CYS A 127 -8.96 -6.05 -2.78
CA CYS A 127 -9.51 -6.83 -3.89
C CYS A 127 -10.44 -7.94 -3.40
N ALA A 128 -11.53 -8.20 -4.14
CA ALA A 128 -12.56 -9.16 -3.75
C ALA A 128 -12.06 -10.61 -3.70
N SER A 129 -11.16 -11.03 -4.60
CA SER A 129 -10.62 -12.39 -4.61
C SER A 129 -9.80 -12.69 -3.34
N ILE A 130 -9.04 -11.69 -2.87
CA ILE A 130 -8.16 -11.77 -1.70
C ILE A 130 -8.95 -11.69 -0.39
N ASN A 131 -9.72 -10.62 -0.19
CA ASN A 131 -10.44 -10.42 1.08
C ASN A 131 -11.69 -11.28 1.26
N ARG A 132 -12.03 -12.07 0.24
CA ARG A 132 -12.93 -13.21 0.34
C ARG A 132 -12.36 -14.36 1.19
N ILE A 133 -11.03 -14.49 1.27
CA ILE A 133 -10.33 -15.64 1.86
C ILE A 133 -9.57 -15.25 3.14
N TYR A 134 -8.98 -14.06 3.21
CA TYR A 134 -8.09 -13.67 4.32
C TYR A 134 -8.78 -12.99 5.54
N GLY A 135 -10.11 -12.89 5.55
CA GLY A 135 -10.91 -12.66 6.76
C GLY A 135 -12.03 -11.62 6.67
N PHE A 136 -11.93 -10.61 5.80
CA PHE A 136 -12.86 -9.47 5.78
C PHE A 136 -14.28 -9.87 5.37
N TYR A 137 -14.42 -10.76 4.39
CA TYR A 137 -15.71 -11.34 4.02
C TYR A 137 -16.41 -12.01 5.21
N ASP A 138 -15.68 -12.83 5.97
CA ASP A 138 -16.25 -13.53 7.12
C ASP A 138 -16.51 -12.58 8.29
N GLU A 139 -15.71 -11.52 8.47
CA GLU A 139 -16.00 -10.46 9.44
C GLU A 139 -17.31 -9.73 9.09
N CYS A 140 -17.48 -9.33 7.82
CA CYS A 140 -18.69 -8.70 7.30
C CYS A 140 -19.91 -9.60 7.43
N LYS A 141 -19.79 -10.87 7.00
CA LYS A 141 -20.86 -11.88 7.07
C LYS A 141 -21.29 -12.19 8.50
N ARG A 142 -20.34 -12.21 9.45
CA ARG A 142 -20.59 -12.50 10.86
C ARG A 142 -21.24 -11.34 11.62
N ARG A 143 -20.88 -10.10 11.29
CA ARG A 143 -21.33 -8.89 12.02
C ARG A 143 -22.50 -8.17 11.36
N PHE A 144 -22.62 -8.28 10.04
CA PHE A 144 -23.61 -7.56 9.23
C PHE A 144 -24.19 -8.49 8.15
N SER A 145 -23.77 -8.32 6.89
CA SER A 145 -24.26 -9.13 5.77
C SER A 145 -23.25 -9.24 4.64
N ILE A 146 -23.44 -10.25 3.79
CA ILE A 146 -22.70 -10.40 2.52
C ILE A 146 -22.97 -9.21 1.58
N LYS A 147 -24.13 -8.55 1.69
CA LYS A 147 -24.46 -7.33 0.93
C LYS A 147 -23.56 -6.16 1.35
N LEU A 148 -23.21 -6.05 2.63
CA LEU A 148 -22.27 -5.03 3.10
C LEU A 148 -20.86 -5.29 2.55
N TRP A 149 -20.38 -6.52 2.55
CA TRP A 149 -19.09 -6.86 1.94
C TRP A 149 -19.02 -6.43 0.46
N LYS A 150 -20.05 -6.73 -0.35
CA LYS A 150 -20.13 -6.25 -1.74
C LYS A 150 -20.11 -4.72 -1.84
N THR A 151 -20.74 -4.03 -0.89
CA THR A 151 -20.72 -2.55 -0.82
C THR A 151 -19.30 -2.02 -0.55
N PHE A 152 -18.49 -2.74 0.23
CA PHE A 152 -17.06 -2.42 0.38
C PHE A 152 -16.27 -2.70 -0.90
N THR A 153 -16.52 -3.83 -1.59
CA THR A 153 -15.90 -4.12 -2.90
C THR A 153 -16.15 -2.98 -3.90
N ASP A 154 -17.39 -2.48 -4.01
CA ASP A 154 -17.75 -1.36 -4.88
C ASP A 154 -17.02 -0.05 -4.54
N CYS A 155 -16.63 0.12 -3.27
CA CYS A 155 -15.84 1.25 -2.77
C CYS A 155 -14.34 1.06 -3.05
N PHE A 156 -13.80 -0.12 -2.75
CA PHE A 156 -12.40 -0.48 -2.96
C PHE A 156 -11.99 -0.44 -4.43
N ASN A 157 -12.89 -0.86 -5.33
CA ASN A 157 -12.72 -0.76 -6.78
C ASN A 157 -12.56 0.69 -7.28
N CYS A 158 -12.84 1.69 -6.44
CA CYS A 158 -12.66 3.12 -6.74
C CYS A 158 -11.45 3.77 -6.06
N LEU A 159 -10.68 3.07 -5.23
CA LEU A 159 -9.47 3.63 -4.60
C LEU A 159 -8.44 4.09 -5.66
N PRO A 160 -7.68 5.18 -5.41
CA PRO A 160 -6.49 5.51 -6.18
C PRO A 160 -5.40 4.45 -5.98
N ILE A 161 -4.52 4.29 -6.95
CA ILE A 161 -3.54 3.19 -7.00
C ILE A 161 -2.14 3.66 -6.59
N ALA A 162 -1.83 4.92 -6.86
CA ALA A 162 -0.54 5.53 -6.56
C ALA A 162 -0.69 6.99 -6.12
N ALA A 163 0.36 7.54 -5.51
CA ALA A 163 0.51 8.97 -5.28
C ALA A 163 1.91 9.44 -5.70
N LEU A 164 2.03 10.72 -6.01
CA LEU A 164 3.27 11.43 -6.24
C LEU A 164 3.31 12.63 -5.30
N ILE A 165 4.28 12.67 -4.38
CA ILE A 165 4.43 13.76 -3.40
C ILE A 165 5.56 14.69 -3.83
N ASP A 166 5.29 16.00 -3.85
CA ASP A 166 6.22 17.07 -4.25
C ASP A 166 6.95 16.81 -5.58
N GLU A 167 6.32 16.10 -6.51
CA GLU A 167 6.92 15.58 -7.77
C GLU A 167 8.18 14.69 -7.60
N LYS A 168 8.54 14.30 -6.37
CA LYS A 168 9.80 13.58 -6.07
C LYS A 168 9.63 12.21 -5.42
N ILE A 169 8.48 11.92 -4.81
CA ILE A 169 8.23 10.67 -4.07
C ILE A 169 7.08 9.90 -4.72
N PHE A 170 7.39 8.81 -5.42
CA PHE A 170 6.37 7.90 -5.96
C PHE A 170 5.93 6.91 -4.89
N CYS A 171 4.62 6.80 -4.66
CA CYS A 171 4.01 5.95 -3.65
C CYS A 171 3.04 4.94 -4.30
N CYS A 172 3.16 3.67 -3.95
CA CYS A 172 2.21 2.60 -4.30
C CYS A 172 2.19 1.53 -3.19
N HIS A 173 1.36 0.50 -3.31
CA HIS A 173 1.35 -0.59 -2.32
C HIS A 173 2.46 -1.62 -2.58
N GLY A 174 2.42 -2.27 -3.74
CA GLY A 174 3.37 -3.29 -4.16
C GLY A 174 4.68 -2.67 -4.62
N GLY A 175 4.78 -2.23 -5.86
CA GLY A 175 6.04 -1.70 -6.37
C GLY A 175 5.99 -1.28 -7.83
N LEU A 176 7.05 -1.57 -8.57
CA LEU A 176 7.20 -1.23 -9.98
C LEU A 176 6.64 -2.31 -10.91
N SER A 177 6.29 -1.93 -12.14
CA SER A 177 5.89 -2.85 -13.20
C SER A 177 6.85 -2.77 -14.39
N PRO A 178 7.18 -3.88 -15.08
CA PRO A 178 7.87 -3.83 -16.37
C PRO A 178 7.04 -3.09 -17.43
N ASP A 179 5.70 -3.05 -17.29
CA ASP A 179 4.82 -2.29 -18.15
C ASP A 179 4.80 -0.78 -17.83
N LEU A 180 5.31 -0.33 -16.68
CA LEU A 180 5.30 1.10 -16.30
C LEU A 180 6.44 1.87 -16.96
N GLN A 181 6.14 2.46 -18.12
CA GLN A 181 7.07 3.30 -18.89
C GLN A 181 6.81 4.81 -18.67
N ASN A 182 5.58 5.20 -18.31
CA ASN A 182 5.21 6.58 -18.00
C ASN A 182 3.95 6.66 -17.09
N MET A 183 3.87 7.74 -16.30
CA MET A 183 2.78 7.95 -15.33
C MET A 183 1.39 8.10 -15.95
N GLU A 184 1.30 8.48 -17.24
CA GLU A 184 0.03 8.52 -17.98
C GLU A 184 -0.64 7.14 -18.09
N GLN A 185 0.14 6.05 -18.04
CA GLN A 185 -0.44 4.71 -18.00
C GLN A 185 -1.27 4.48 -16.74
N ILE A 186 -0.83 5.01 -15.58
CA ILE A 186 -1.60 4.96 -14.34
C ILE A 186 -2.82 5.87 -14.44
N ARG A 187 -2.65 7.13 -14.89
CA ARG A 187 -3.76 8.10 -15.03
C ARG A 187 -4.90 7.62 -15.94
N ARG A 188 -4.61 6.73 -16.90
CA ARG A 188 -5.59 6.14 -17.85
C ARG A 188 -6.32 4.90 -17.34
N ILE A 189 -6.00 4.37 -16.16
CA ILE A 189 -6.75 3.27 -15.54
C ILE A 189 -8.12 3.79 -15.11
N MET A 190 -9.19 3.22 -15.66
CA MET A 190 -10.57 3.62 -15.36
C MET A 190 -11.04 3.00 -14.03
N ARG A 191 -11.93 3.70 -13.32
CA ARG A 191 -12.57 3.23 -12.09
C ARG A 191 -14.10 3.29 -12.21
N PRO A 192 -14.86 2.37 -11.59
CA PRO A 192 -14.39 1.23 -10.80
C PRO A 192 -13.69 0.15 -11.65
N THR A 193 -12.65 -0.46 -11.10
CA THR A 193 -11.99 -1.65 -11.68
C THR A 193 -11.68 -2.67 -10.58
N ASP A 194 -11.72 -3.96 -10.92
CA ASP A 194 -11.12 -4.99 -10.07
C ASP A 194 -9.60 -5.03 -10.29
N VAL A 195 -8.87 -5.82 -9.49
CA VAL A 195 -7.45 -6.13 -9.73
C VAL A 195 -7.37 -7.38 -10.62
N PRO A 196 -6.71 -7.34 -11.80
CA PRO A 196 -6.63 -8.50 -12.68
C PRO A 196 -5.82 -9.66 -12.07
N ASP A 197 -6.31 -10.89 -12.24
CA ASP A 197 -5.63 -12.12 -11.81
C ASP A 197 -4.39 -12.45 -12.67
N THR A 198 -4.20 -11.76 -13.81
CA THR A 198 -3.13 -12.04 -14.80
C THR A 198 -1.79 -11.42 -14.41
N GLY A 199 -1.26 -11.86 -13.27
CA GLY A 199 0.16 -11.75 -12.89
C GLY A 199 0.82 -13.12 -12.67
N GLN A 200 0.11 -14.23 -12.89
CA GLN A 200 0.64 -15.59 -12.67
C GLN A 200 1.54 -16.03 -13.84
N ILE A 201 2.70 -16.60 -13.52
CA ILE A 201 3.78 -17.01 -14.46
C ILE A 201 3.40 -18.18 -15.40
N LEU A 202 2.16 -18.68 -15.31
CA LEU A 202 1.66 -19.85 -16.06
C LEU A 202 1.65 -19.73 -17.60
N HIS A 203 1.94 -18.56 -18.19
CA HIS A 203 2.02 -18.40 -19.66
C HIS A 203 3.45 -18.34 -20.23
N TRP A 204 4.51 -18.34 -19.40
CA TRP A 204 5.90 -18.37 -19.88
C TRP A 204 6.36 -19.78 -20.30
N LEU A 205 5.81 -20.82 -19.67
CA LEU A 205 6.20 -22.22 -19.92
C LEU A 205 5.75 -22.77 -21.28
N GLU A 206 4.75 -22.18 -21.94
CA GLU A 206 4.26 -22.67 -23.24
C GLU A 206 5.07 -22.19 -24.45
N SER A 207 5.92 -21.17 -24.30
CA SER A 207 6.80 -20.66 -25.38
C SER A 207 8.23 -21.23 -25.34
N SER A 208 8.56 -22.00 -24.30
CA SER A 208 9.93 -22.50 -24.03
C SER A 208 10.05 -24.02 -24.24
N ARG A 209 9.59 -24.53 -25.39
CA ARG A 209 9.80 -25.93 -25.78
C ARG A 209 11.25 -26.17 -26.24
N LEU A 210 12.16 -26.47 -25.31
CA LEU A 210 13.39 -27.20 -25.63
C LEU A 210 13.73 -28.26 -24.56
N GLU A 211 13.47 -29.50 -24.98
CA GLU A 211 14.18 -30.74 -24.65
C GLU A 211 14.29 -31.27 -23.20
N SER A 212 14.04 -32.58 -23.12
CA SER A 212 13.92 -33.39 -21.93
C SER A 212 15.25 -33.78 -21.27
N ILE A 213 15.33 -33.67 -19.94
CA ILE A 213 15.88 -34.72 -19.05
C ILE A 213 14.99 -34.76 -17.80
N GLY A 214 14.62 -35.96 -17.32
CA GLY A 214 13.75 -36.12 -16.15
C GLY A 214 14.46 -36.71 -14.93
N VAL A 215 14.01 -36.33 -13.73
CA VAL A 215 14.32 -37.00 -12.45
C VAL A 215 13.05 -36.92 -11.56
N PRO A 216 12.62 -38.00 -10.86
CA PRO A 216 11.35 -38.01 -10.14
C PRO A 216 11.46 -37.77 -8.62
N ASN A 217 10.33 -37.32 -8.04
CA ASN A 217 9.87 -37.44 -6.63
C ASN A 217 10.81 -37.04 -5.48
N LEU A 218 10.36 -36.08 -4.66
CA LEU A 218 10.55 -36.09 -3.20
C LEU A 218 9.43 -35.31 -2.48
N TYR A 219 9.16 -35.68 -1.23
CA TYR A 219 7.98 -35.31 -0.44
C TYR A 219 8.22 -34.17 0.56
N ASP A 220 7.11 -33.57 1.02
CA ASP A 220 6.87 -32.89 2.31
C ASP A 220 8.04 -32.27 3.09
N TYR A 221 7.98 -30.94 3.27
CA TYR A 221 8.43 -30.29 4.52
C TYR A 221 7.50 -29.14 4.90
N GLY A 222 7.09 -29.11 6.17
CA GLY A 222 6.56 -27.91 6.83
C GLY A 222 7.56 -27.38 7.85
N VAL A 223 7.65 -26.07 8.03
CA VAL A 223 8.56 -25.40 8.97
C VAL A 223 7.85 -24.24 9.68
N PHE A 224 8.12 -24.10 10.98
CA PHE A 224 7.76 -22.95 11.84
C PHE A 224 9.05 -22.19 12.24
N VAL A 225 8.92 -21.00 12.87
CA VAL A 225 9.78 -20.41 13.94
C VAL A 225 10.52 -19.06 13.65
N PHE A 226 9.93 -17.97 14.17
CA PHE A 226 10.49 -16.87 15.02
C PHE A 226 11.80 -16.07 14.67
N GLU A 227 11.62 -14.76 14.36
CA GLU A 227 12.14 -13.56 15.09
C GLU A 227 13.60 -12.94 14.86
N GLN A 228 13.74 -11.87 14.03
CA GLN A 228 14.16 -10.40 14.21
C GLN A 228 15.55 -9.64 13.96
N VAL A 229 15.56 -8.30 13.60
CA VAL A 229 16.75 -7.33 13.45
C VAL A 229 16.58 -5.77 13.86
N ILE A 230 17.62 -5.02 14.32
CA ILE A 230 17.70 -3.66 15.01
C ILE A 230 17.38 -2.33 14.23
N ILE A 231 17.24 -1.18 14.96
CA ILE A 231 17.08 0.26 14.58
C ILE A 231 18.38 0.99 14.16
N VAL A 232 18.33 1.92 13.18
CA VAL A 232 19.20 3.14 13.09
C VAL A 232 18.41 4.36 12.54
N ILE A 233 18.74 5.58 12.99
CA ILE A 233 18.19 6.87 12.52
C ILE A 233 19.29 7.68 11.81
N VAL A 234 18.98 8.29 10.66
CA VAL A 234 19.72 9.46 10.13
C VAL A 234 18.74 10.56 9.70
N ILE A 235 19.07 11.81 10.04
CA ILE A 235 18.48 13.02 9.47
C ILE A 235 19.61 13.70 8.70
N LEU A 236 19.52 13.83 7.38
CA LEU A 236 20.33 14.78 6.64
C LEU A 236 19.55 15.48 5.54
N ASN A 237 19.74 16.79 5.51
CA ASN A 237 19.41 17.71 4.43
C ASN A 237 20.63 17.79 3.47
N PHE A 238 20.48 18.50 2.35
CA PHE A 238 21.50 18.99 1.40
C PHE A 238 21.81 18.19 0.12
N ARG A 239 21.44 18.85 -0.99
CA ARG A 239 22.28 19.23 -2.15
C ARG A 239 23.05 18.14 -2.91
N SER A 240 22.52 17.86 -4.09
CA SER A 240 23.22 17.80 -5.39
C SER A 240 24.56 17.05 -5.44
N VAL A 241 24.52 15.82 -5.96
CA VAL A 241 25.69 15.20 -6.60
C VAL A 241 25.35 14.99 -8.08
N LYS A 242 26.08 15.69 -8.96
CA LYS A 242 26.19 15.34 -10.38
C LYS A 242 27.30 14.31 -10.54
N GLU A 243 27.21 13.57 -11.64
CA GLU A 243 28.17 12.64 -12.26
C GLU A 243 27.91 11.15 -12.00
N LEU A 244 28.21 10.20 -12.88
CA LEU A 244 28.34 10.09 -14.35
C LEU A 244 28.82 8.63 -14.58
N SER A 245 27.97 7.73 -15.06
CA SER A 245 28.39 6.40 -15.57
C SER A 245 27.24 5.84 -16.42
N LEU A 246 27.33 5.95 -17.74
CA LEU A 246 28.02 5.06 -18.68
C LEU A 246 27.12 3.90 -19.15
N GLU A 247 27.05 3.78 -20.47
CA GLU A 247 26.09 2.94 -21.20
C GLU A 247 26.38 1.44 -21.04
N LEU A 248 25.33 0.66 -20.83
CA LEU A 248 25.27 -0.74 -21.23
C LEU A 248 23.91 -0.97 -21.91
N ASP A 249 23.83 -0.56 -23.17
CA ASP A 249 22.79 -1.02 -24.09
C ASP A 249 22.98 -2.51 -24.36
N GLY A 250 21.93 -3.30 -24.16
CA GLY A 250 22.06 -4.75 -24.35
C GLY A 250 20.90 -5.61 -23.87
N PHE A 251 19.64 -5.27 -24.19
CA PHE A 251 18.58 -6.28 -24.42
C PHE A 251 17.36 -5.68 -25.14
N SER A 252 17.53 -5.34 -26.42
CA SER A 252 16.41 -5.12 -27.33
C SER A 252 15.96 -6.46 -27.91
N HIS A 253 14.79 -6.97 -27.50
CA HIS A 253 13.85 -7.85 -28.24
C HIS A 253 13.01 -8.70 -27.28
N LEU A 254 11.92 -8.13 -26.75
CA LEU A 254 10.69 -8.86 -26.44
C LEU A 254 9.50 -8.02 -26.93
N ASP A 255 8.58 -8.67 -27.65
CA ASP A 255 7.59 -7.99 -28.47
C ASP A 255 6.41 -7.40 -27.67
N GLY A 256 6.21 -6.09 -27.85
CA GLY A 256 5.11 -5.69 -28.72
C GLY A 256 3.66 -5.88 -28.25
N CYS A 257 3.37 -6.03 -26.96
CA CYS A 257 2.02 -5.79 -26.44
C CYS A 257 2.01 -5.40 -24.95
N ALA A 258 1.79 -4.11 -24.68
CA ALA A 258 1.54 -3.62 -23.32
C ALA A 258 0.19 -4.15 -22.81
N ARG A 259 0.21 -5.22 -22.02
CA ARG A 259 -0.99 -5.82 -21.44
C ARG A 259 -1.45 -4.91 -20.29
N LYS A 260 -2.51 -4.13 -20.52
CA LYS A 260 -3.08 -3.19 -19.52
C LYS A 260 -3.38 -3.85 -18.17
N ASP A 261 -3.59 -5.17 -18.17
CA ASP A 261 -3.96 -5.96 -17.02
C ASP A 261 -2.78 -6.28 -16.07
N GLY A 262 -1.53 -6.24 -16.56
CA GLY A 262 -0.32 -6.49 -15.76
C GLY A 262 0.00 -5.33 -14.82
N LEU A 263 0.05 -4.11 -15.36
CA LEU A 263 0.41 -2.89 -14.63
C LEU A 263 -0.33 -2.70 -13.29
N LEU A 264 -1.65 -2.90 -13.26
CA LEU A 264 -2.44 -2.74 -12.03
C LEU A 264 -2.16 -3.86 -11.01
N CYS A 265 -1.87 -5.07 -11.48
CA CYS A 265 -1.44 -6.17 -10.63
C CYS A 265 -0.08 -5.81 -9.98
N ASP A 266 0.90 -5.41 -10.79
CA ASP A 266 2.26 -5.15 -10.33
C ASP A 266 2.38 -3.98 -9.34
N LEU A 267 1.63 -2.90 -9.55
CA LEU A 267 1.54 -1.77 -8.61
C LEU A 267 1.02 -2.18 -7.21
N LEU A 268 0.39 -3.36 -7.10
CA LEU A 268 -0.18 -3.90 -5.87
C LEU A 268 0.51 -5.19 -5.36
N TRP A 269 1.33 -5.85 -6.17
CA TRP A 269 1.89 -7.18 -5.84
C TRP A 269 3.40 -7.34 -6.02
N SER A 270 4.06 -6.45 -6.76
CA SER A 270 5.50 -6.58 -6.99
C SER A 270 6.31 -6.29 -5.73
N ASP A 271 7.47 -6.92 -5.62
CA ASP A 271 8.38 -6.78 -4.49
C ASP A 271 9.80 -6.39 -4.94
N PRO A 272 10.52 -5.53 -4.19
CA PRO A 272 11.95 -5.35 -4.40
C PRO A 272 12.70 -6.61 -3.97
N ASP A 273 13.69 -7.02 -4.76
CA ASP A 273 14.65 -8.06 -4.39
C ASP A 273 16.07 -7.59 -4.68
N LYS A 274 16.94 -7.62 -3.66
CA LYS A 274 18.34 -7.20 -3.73
C LYS A 274 19.23 -8.17 -4.51
N ASP A 275 18.83 -9.44 -4.61
CA ASP A 275 19.61 -10.52 -5.22
C ASP A 275 19.21 -10.74 -6.69
N VAL A 276 18.19 -10.00 -7.18
CA VAL A 276 17.74 -9.93 -8.57
C VAL A 276 18.39 -8.75 -9.30
N GLN A 277 18.81 -8.98 -10.55
CA GLN A 277 19.19 -7.93 -11.50
C GLN A 277 18.12 -7.83 -12.59
N GLY A 278 17.54 -6.66 -12.80
CA GLY A 278 16.38 -6.49 -13.67
C GLY A 278 15.09 -6.99 -13.00
N TRP A 279 14.36 -7.87 -13.67
CA TRP A 279 13.09 -8.43 -13.20
C TRP A 279 13.24 -9.93 -12.93
N GLY A 280 12.63 -10.42 -11.85
CA GLY A 280 12.63 -11.82 -11.46
C GLY A 280 11.23 -12.37 -11.21
N GLU A 281 11.14 -13.67 -10.95
CA GLU A 281 9.91 -14.31 -10.47
C GLU A 281 9.61 -13.85 -9.03
N ASN A 282 8.33 -13.84 -8.64
CA ASN A 282 7.91 -13.54 -7.27
C ASN A 282 7.41 -14.82 -6.59
N ASP A 283 7.99 -15.16 -5.43
CA ASP A 283 7.64 -16.32 -4.61
C ASP A 283 6.14 -16.37 -4.20
N ARG A 284 5.42 -15.24 -4.27
CA ARG A 284 3.96 -15.18 -4.08
C ARG A 284 3.17 -15.86 -5.21
N GLY A 285 3.81 -16.20 -6.33
CA GLY A 285 3.19 -16.77 -7.53
C GLY A 285 2.40 -15.76 -8.36
N VAL A 286 2.57 -14.46 -8.09
CA VAL A 286 1.88 -13.34 -8.76
C VAL A 286 2.82 -12.14 -8.87
N SER A 287 2.79 -11.47 -10.03
CA SER A 287 3.68 -10.34 -10.35
C SER A 287 5.16 -10.75 -10.35
N PHE A 288 6.04 -9.77 -10.21
CA PHE A 288 7.49 -9.88 -10.37
C PHE A 288 8.24 -9.40 -9.13
N THR A 289 9.49 -9.82 -9.02
CA THR A 289 10.50 -9.13 -8.22
C THR A 289 11.27 -8.14 -9.08
N PHE A 290 11.82 -7.07 -8.48
CA PHE A 290 12.64 -6.09 -9.19
C PHE A 290 13.91 -5.68 -8.44
N GLY A 291 15.01 -5.61 -9.19
CA GLY A 291 16.34 -5.29 -8.68
C GLY A 291 16.56 -3.80 -8.34
N PRO A 292 17.60 -3.47 -7.55
CA PRO A 292 18.00 -2.08 -7.30
C PRO A 292 18.32 -1.28 -8.58
N ASP A 293 18.75 -1.96 -9.65
CA ASP A 293 19.01 -1.32 -10.93
C ASP A 293 17.73 -0.86 -11.65
N VAL A 294 16.62 -1.59 -11.49
CA VAL A 294 15.29 -1.18 -11.98
C VAL A 294 14.83 0.08 -11.25
N VAL A 295 15.01 0.11 -9.92
CA VAL A 295 14.69 1.29 -9.12
C VAL A 295 15.51 2.50 -9.54
N ALA A 296 16.83 2.37 -9.67
CA ALA A 296 17.69 3.46 -10.11
C ALA A 296 17.33 3.99 -11.51
N LYS A 297 17.04 3.10 -12.47
CA LYS A 297 16.56 3.45 -13.82
C LYS A 297 15.21 4.17 -13.79
N PHE A 298 14.28 3.72 -12.95
CA PHE A 298 12.95 4.31 -12.82
C PHE A 298 13.01 5.72 -12.21
N LEU A 299 13.75 5.87 -11.11
CA LEU A 299 13.95 7.16 -10.44
C LEU A 299 14.58 8.19 -11.39
N ASN A 300 15.66 7.82 -12.07
CA ASN A 300 16.33 8.68 -13.04
C ASN A 300 15.42 9.08 -14.21
N ARG A 301 14.69 8.12 -14.80
CA ARG A 301 13.78 8.34 -15.93
C ARG A 301 12.66 9.34 -15.63
N HIS A 302 12.18 9.37 -14.39
CA HIS A 302 11.05 10.19 -13.97
C HIS A 302 11.42 11.40 -13.11
N ASP A 303 12.72 11.71 -12.97
CA ASP A 303 13.25 12.75 -12.09
C ASP A 303 12.71 12.64 -10.64
N LEU A 304 12.65 11.42 -10.12
CA LEU A 304 12.20 11.11 -8.76
C LEU A 304 13.40 10.86 -7.83
N ASP A 305 13.24 11.21 -6.56
CA ASP A 305 14.23 10.96 -5.51
C ASP A 305 13.97 9.64 -4.75
N LEU A 306 12.71 9.21 -4.68
CA LEU A 306 12.26 8.14 -3.78
C LEU A 306 11.06 7.32 -4.34
N ILE A 307 11.11 5.99 -4.15
CA ILE A 307 9.92 5.11 -4.16
C ILE A 307 9.57 4.72 -2.73
N CYS A 308 8.33 4.96 -2.31
CA CYS A 308 7.78 4.59 -1.00
C CYS A 308 6.67 3.53 -1.17
N ARG A 309 6.87 2.31 -0.65
CA ARG A 309 5.95 1.17 -0.85
C ARG A 309 5.74 0.34 0.43
N ALA A 310 4.74 -0.53 0.47
CA ALA A 310 4.32 -1.29 1.67
C ALA A 310 4.44 -2.83 1.48
N HIS A 311 3.37 -3.62 1.65
CA HIS A 311 3.18 -5.01 1.14
C HIS A 311 4.08 -6.15 1.70
N GLN A 312 5.22 -5.86 2.30
CA GLN A 312 6.10 -6.84 2.96
C GLN A 312 6.13 -6.62 4.48
N VAL A 313 6.42 -7.67 5.23
CA VAL A 313 6.73 -7.61 6.67
C VAL A 313 8.25 -7.61 6.83
N LEU A 314 8.82 -6.59 7.49
CA LEU A 314 10.22 -6.59 7.91
C LEU A 314 10.31 -7.06 9.37
N GLU A 315 11.14 -8.07 9.65
CA GLU A 315 11.32 -8.57 11.01
C GLU A 315 12.24 -7.65 11.86
N HIS A 316 11.69 -7.03 12.90
CA HIS A 316 12.45 -6.17 13.82
C HIS A 316 12.74 -6.70 15.22
N ARG A 317 14.00 -6.54 15.66
CA ARG A 317 14.45 -6.67 17.06
C ARG A 317 13.80 -5.52 17.83
N PHE A 318 13.44 -5.71 19.09
CA PHE A 318 13.83 -6.75 20.02
C PHE A 318 12.59 -7.25 20.75
N LYS A 319 12.60 -8.53 21.14
CA LYS A 319 12.06 -9.07 22.41
C LYS A 319 11.40 -8.02 23.32
N TYR A 320 10.07 -7.98 23.35
CA TYR A 320 9.21 -8.32 24.49
C TYR A 320 7.78 -7.83 24.24
N LEU A 321 6.79 -8.65 24.62
CA LEU A 321 5.33 -8.41 24.61
C LEU A 321 4.56 -8.62 23.29
N GLN A 322 4.02 -9.85 23.18
CA GLN A 322 2.72 -10.24 22.62
C GLN A 322 2.06 -9.41 21.49
N SER A 323 1.92 -10.12 20.34
CA SER A 323 1.04 -9.88 19.18
C SER A 323 1.26 -8.61 18.36
N THR A 324 1.29 -8.60 17.03
CA THR A 324 1.57 -9.54 15.92
C THR A 324 1.58 -8.61 14.68
N PHE A 325 2.28 -8.94 13.59
CA PHE A 325 2.34 -8.18 12.32
C PHE A 325 2.75 -6.69 12.41
N ILE A 326 3.95 -6.41 11.89
CA ILE A 326 4.45 -5.06 11.59
C ILE A 326 4.56 -4.97 10.06
N SER A 327 3.82 -4.04 9.44
CA SER A 327 3.99 -3.75 8.02
C SER A 327 5.31 -3.01 7.79
N SER A 328 6.06 -3.39 6.77
CA SER A 328 7.20 -2.62 6.32
C SER A 328 6.78 -1.62 5.29
N MET A 329 7.16 -0.37 5.53
CA MET A 329 7.33 0.56 4.44
C MET A 329 8.79 0.48 4.00
N MET A 330 9.04 0.43 2.69
CA MET A 330 10.39 0.51 2.14
C MET A 330 10.54 1.78 1.32
N ALA A 331 11.72 2.37 1.42
CA ALA A 331 12.10 3.62 0.81
C ALA A 331 13.42 3.42 0.05
N TRP A 332 13.42 3.70 -1.26
CA TRP A 332 14.60 3.50 -2.11
C TRP A 332 14.99 4.78 -2.85
N SER A 333 16.27 5.20 -2.76
CA SER A 333 16.85 6.30 -3.54
C SER A 333 17.78 5.79 -4.65
N SER A 334 18.11 6.69 -5.57
CA SER A 334 19.21 6.52 -6.54
C SER A 334 20.60 6.34 -5.89
N THR A 335 20.75 6.61 -4.59
CA THR A 335 21.99 6.46 -3.83
C THR A 335 22.04 5.20 -2.95
N GLY A 336 21.00 4.36 -2.95
CA GLY A 336 21.03 3.01 -2.37
C GLY A 336 20.75 2.88 -0.87
N ASP A 337 20.53 3.98 -0.14
CA ASP A 337 20.19 3.96 1.30
C ASP A 337 19.22 5.09 1.67
N ILE A 338 18.00 4.75 2.13
CA ILE A 338 17.09 5.70 2.78
C ILE A 338 16.70 5.17 4.16
N SER A 339 17.15 5.86 5.20
CA SER A 339 16.75 5.58 6.58
C SER A 339 15.34 6.10 6.88
N ILE A 340 14.37 5.20 7.00
CA ILE A 340 13.02 5.50 7.49
C ILE A 340 13.08 5.91 8.97
N LYS A 341 12.35 6.97 9.35
CA LYS A 341 12.24 7.39 10.75
C LYS A 341 11.39 6.41 11.56
N TYR A 342 12.05 5.48 12.24
CA TYR A 342 11.43 4.67 13.28
C TYR A 342 10.95 5.54 14.45
N LEU A 343 9.66 5.48 14.76
CA LEU A 343 9.19 5.72 16.12
C LEU A 343 9.36 4.39 16.88
N PRO A 344 10.24 4.31 17.91
CA PRO A 344 10.30 3.12 18.73
C PRO A 344 8.91 2.88 19.36
N TYR A 345 8.52 1.60 19.49
CA TYR A 345 7.20 1.10 19.94
C TYR A 345 6.07 0.98 18.90
N GLN A 346 6.29 1.20 17.59
CA GLN A 346 5.20 1.07 16.60
C GLN A 346 5.01 -0.34 16.01
N LEU A 347 3.74 -0.75 15.91
CA LEU A 347 3.25 -1.94 15.19
C LEU A 347 2.89 -1.66 13.71
N SER A 348 3.20 -0.46 13.21
CA SER A 348 2.95 0.00 11.84
C SER A 348 3.89 1.16 11.50
N MET A 349 4.51 1.16 10.32
CA MET A 349 5.51 2.19 9.96
C MET A 349 4.88 3.50 9.50
N VAL A 350 5.46 4.63 9.96
CA VAL A 350 5.12 5.98 9.50
C VAL A 350 6.36 6.72 8.99
N VAL A 351 6.39 7.12 7.71
CA VAL A 351 7.38 8.11 7.20
C VAL A 351 6.76 9.48 7.28
N TYR A 352 7.47 10.40 7.94
CA TYR A 352 7.15 11.82 7.93
C TYR A 352 7.92 12.51 6.80
N VAL A 353 7.20 13.06 5.82
CA VAL A 353 7.76 13.91 4.76
C VAL A 353 7.65 15.37 5.21
N PRO A 354 8.76 16.04 5.56
CA PRO A 354 8.75 17.49 5.81
C PRO A 354 8.71 18.26 4.48
N THR A 355 8.08 19.44 4.47
CA THR A 355 8.13 20.36 3.33
C THR A 355 9.57 20.68 2.95
N MET A 356 9.96 20.42 1.70
CA MET A 356 11.28 20.80 1.20
C MET A 356 11.36 22.32 1.00
N VAL A 357 11.97 23.02 1.96
CA VAL A 357 12.30 24.44 1.79
C VAL A 357 13.48 24.55 0.82
N VAL A 358 13.19 24.74 -0.47
CA VAL A 358 14.17 25.12 -1.47
C VAL A 358 14.63 26.54 -1.19
N THR A 359 15.67 26.69 -0.36
CA THR A 359 16.39 27.97 -0.22
C THR A 359 17.15 28.24 -1.51
N GLY A 360 16.51 28.95 -2.44
CA GLY A 360 17.16 29.52 -3.61
C GLY A 360 18.14 30.60 -3.18
N ASN A 361 19.43 30.23 -3.04
CA ASN A 361 20.50 31.21 -2.99
C ASN A 361 20.86 31.56 -4.44
N GLY A 362 20.50 32.77 -4.87
CA GLY A 362 21.12 33.38 -6.04
C GLY A 362 22.45 34.00 -5.63
N GLU A 363 23.53 33.51 -6.24
CA GLU A 363 24.65 34.26 -6.86
C GLU A 363 25.51 33.29 -7.66
#